data_AF-A0A352XSD9-F1
#
_entry.id   AF-A0A352XSD9-F1
#
_cell.length_a   1.000
_cell.length_b   1.000
_cell.length_c   1.000
_cell.angle_alpha   90.00
_cell.angle_beta   90.00
_cell.angle_gamma   90.00
#
_symmetry.space_group_name_H-M   'P 1'
#
loop_
_entity.id
_entity.type
_entity.pdbx_description
1 polymer ?
#
loop_
_entity_poly.entity_id
_entity_poly.type
_entity_poly.pdbx_seq_one_letter_code
_entity_poly.pdbx_strand_id
1 'polypeptide(L)'
;DILAAYLDDSKRPVTLRLAASAGMMTVGGNRHLYSEEARQRAVTALCQAVEHDSWEPVRAVSSLALMSLGEKRAVGVLERVASHETETRAQRDMRLAAQTLRTGDKSEEQLQLLRKDLDQVREENRKLKEQLGAIEARIK
;
A
#
# COMPACT_ATOMS: atom_id res chain seq x y z
N ASP A 1 -9.96 6.84 -13.35
CA ASP A 1 -10.14 6.69 -14.81
C ASP A 1 -9.30 7.64 -15.64
N ILE A 2 -9.48 8.97 -15.53
CA ILE A 2 -8.72 9.93 -16.34
C ILE A 2 -7.19 9.83 -16.13
N LEU A 3 -6.72 9.72 -14.88
CA LEU A 3 -5.29 9.59 -14.60
C LEU A 3 -4.68 8.33 -15.25
N ALA A 4 -5.40 7.20 -15.26
CA ALA A 4 -4.91 5.96 -15.86
C ALA A 4 -4.80 6.09 -17.37
N ALA A 5 -5.82 6.68 -18.00
CA ALA A 5 -5.78 6.98 -19.43
C ALA A 5 -4.66 7.96 -19.82
N TYR A 6 -4.33 8.89 -18.93
CA TYR A 6 -3.26 9.88 -19.18
C TYR A 6 -1.87 9.25 -19.07
N LEU A 7 -1.71 8.24 -18.22
CA LEU A 7 -0.45 7.54 -18.03
C LEU A 7 -0.18 6.52 -19.14
N ASP A 8 -1.21 5.80 -19.59
CA ASP A 8 -1.10 4.71 -20.58
C ASP A 8 -0.78 5.22 -22.00
N ASP A 9 -1.13 6.47 -22.30
CA ASP A 9 -0.92 7.06 -23.62
C ASP A 9 0.51 7.63 -23.76
N SER A 10 1.37 6.85 -24.41
CA SER A 10 2.78 7.21 -24.63
C SER A 10 3.01 8.42 -25.53
N LYS A 11 1.98 8.88 -26.25
CA LYS A 11 2.05 10.08 -27.09
C LYS A 11 1.84 11.36 -26.29
N ARG A 12 1.39 11.24 -25.03
CA ARG A 12 1.20 12.41 -24.18
C ARG A 12 2.53 12.98 -23.71
N PRO A 13 2.58 14.31 -23.47
CA PRO A 13 3.71 14.94 -22.84
C PRO A 13 4.14 14.19 -21.57
N VAL A 14 5.45 13.97 -21.44
CA VAL A 14 6.05 13.26 -20.30
C VAL A 14 5.67 13.88 -18.95
N THR A 15 5.46 15.20 -18.92
CA THR A 15 4.99 15.95 -17.75
C THR A 15 3.54 15.62 -17.37
N LEU A 16 2.66 15.35 -18.34
CA LEU A 16 1.29 14.91 -18.06
C LEU A 16 1.24 13.49 -17.52
N ARG A 17 2.09 12.59 -18.05
CA ARG A 17 2.23 11.23 -17.51
C ARG A 17 2.76 11.27 -16.08
N LEU A 18 3.79 12.09 -15.82
CA LEU A 18 4.30 12.30 -14.47
C LEU A 18 3.24 12.85 -13.52
N ALA A 19 2.48 13.86 -13.94
CA ALA A 19 1.38 14.41 -13.14
C ALA A 19 0.30 13.37 -12.88
N ALA A 20 0.01 12.48 -13.84
CA ALA A 20 -0.92 11.39 -13.68
C ALA A 20 -0.43 10.38 -12.61
N SER A 21 0.83 9.94 -12.68
CA SER A 21 1.43 9.08 -11.66
C SER A 21 1.46 9.72 -10.28
N ALA A 22 1.82 11.01 -10.19
CA ALA A 22 1.81 11.75 -8.94
C ALA A 22 0.40 11.88 -8.35
N GLY A 23 -0.60 12.17 -9.18
CA GLY A 23 -2.01 12.20 -8.77
C GLY A 23 -2.47 10.84 -8.25
N MET A 24 -2.07 9.74 -8.91
CA MET A 24 -2.35 8.39 -8.43
C MET A 24 -1.69 8.07 -7.09
N MET A 25 -0.46 8.54 -6.87
CA MET A 25 0.23 8.42 -5.59
C MET A 25 -0.55 9.11 -4.47
N THR A 26 -1.04 10.33 -4.71
CA THR A 26 -1.85 11.08 -3.74
C THR A 26 -3.15 10.38 -3.42
N VAL A 27 -3.89 9.89 -4.42
CA VAL A 27 -5.17 9.21 -4.17
C VAL A 27 -4.99 7.79 -3.62
N GLY A 28 -3.82 7.18 -3.80
CA GLY A 28 -3.50 5.85 -3.26
C GLY A 28 -3.65 5.75 -1.75
N GLY A 29 -3.36 6.82 -1.01
CA GLY A 29 -3.59 6.88 0.45
C GLY A 29 -5.08 6.75 0.82
N ASN A 30 -5.97 7.10 -0.10
CA ASN A 30 -7.42 7.03 0.05
C ASN A 30 -8.03 5.89 -0.79
N ARG A 31 -7.26 4.83 -1.10
CA ARG A 31 -7.67 3.73 -2.00
C ARG A 31 -9.02 3.08 -1.66
N HIS A 32 -9.42 3.09 -0.39
CA HIS A 32 -10.68 2.52 0.09
C HIS A 32 -11.92 3.31 -0.37
N LEU A 33 -11.75 4.56 -0.82
CA LEU A 33 -12.83 5.40 -1.35
C LEU A 33 -13.14 5.14 -2.83
N TYR A 34 -12.33 4.33 -3.51
CA TYR A 34 -12.46 4.05 -4.94
C TYR A 34 -12.93 2.62 -5.18
N SER A 35 -13.66 2.42 -6.28
CA SER A 35 -14.11 1.08 -6.69
C SER A 35 -12.92 0.16 -6.98
N GLU A 36 -13.14 -1.15 -6.85
CA GLU A 36 -12.09 -2.13 -7.14
C GLU A 36 -11.65 -2.06 -8.61
N GLU A 37 -12.57 -1.83 -9.54
CA GLU A 37 -12.29 -1.69 -10.96
C GLU A 37 -11.41 -0.46 -11.23
N ALA A 38 -11.69 0.66 -10.56
CA ALA A 38 -10.90 1.88 -10.70
C ALA A 38 -9.48 1.67 -10.16
N ARG A 39 -9.33 0.99 -9.02
CA ARG A 39 -8.02 0.60 -8.49
C ARG A 39 -7.29 -0.34 -9.43
N GLN A 40 -7.97 -1.35 -9.96
CA GLN A 40 -7.40 -2.30 -10.90
C GLN A 40 -6.81 -1.60 -12.12
N ARG A 41 -7.57 -0.69 -12.73
CA ARG A 41 -7.11 0.09 -13.88
C ARG A 41 -5.89 0.95 -13.54
N ALA A 42 -5.91 1.60 -12.37
CA ALA A 42 -4.78 2.40 -11.92
C ALA A 42 -3.51 1.55 -11.75
N VAL A 43 -3.63 0.37 -11.11
CA VAL A 43 -2.50 -0.56 -10.92
C VAL A 43 -1.96 -1.04 -12.26
N THR A 44 -2.83 -1.44 -13.19
CA THR A 44 -2.42 -1.87 -14.52
C THR A 44 -1.64 -0.77 -15.25
N ALA A 45 -2.16 0.45 -15.29
CA ALA A 45 -1.48 1.58 -15.94
C ALA A 45 -0.15 1.93 -15.27
N LEU A 46 -0.08 1.88 -13.94
CA LEU A 46 1.16 2.12 -13.20
C LEU A 46 2.20 1.03 -13.45
N CYS A 47 1.81 -0.25 -13.48
CA CYS A 47 2.72 -1.34 -13.84
C CYS A 47 3.26 -1.16 -15.27
N GLN A 48 2.40 -0.82 -16.23
CA GLN A 48 2.84 -0.53 -17.60
C GLN A 48 3.84 0.63 -17.65
N ALA A 49 3.59 1.70 -16.91
CA ALA A 49 4.52 2.83 -16.82
C ALA A 49 5.85 2.44 -16.18
N VAL A 50 5.84 1.66 -15.10
CA VAL A 50 7.07 1.13 -14.47
C VAL A 50 7.89 0.29 -15.46
N GLU A 51 7.23 -0.55 -16.27
CA GLU A 51 7.92 -1.45 -17.20
C GLU A 51 8.43 -0.75 -18.47
N HIS A 52 7.69 0.26 -18.96
CA HIS A 52 7.84 0.72 -20.35
C HIS A 52 7.92 2.23 -20.53
N ASP A 53 7.76 3.05 -19.49
CA ASP A 53 7.87 4.49 -19.69
C ASP A 53 9.31 4.90 -20.04
N SER A 54 9.44 5.68 -21.10
CA SER A 54 10.72 6.18 -21.59
C SER A 54 11.42 7.14 -20.61
N TRP A 55 10.68 7.77 -19.71
CA TRP A 55 11.18 8.81 -18.82
C TRP A 55 11.28 8.32 -17.38
N GLU A 56 12.51 8.32 -16.84
CA GLU A 56 12.85 7.84 -15.50
C GLU A 56 11.93 8.38 -14.38
N PRO A 57 11.60 9.68 -14.32
CA PRO A 57 10.73 10.21 -13.27
C PRO A 57 9.33 9.58 -13.28
N VAL A 58 8.80 9.21 -14.44
CA VAL A 58 7.50 8.53 -14.52
C VAL A 58 7.60 7.12 -13.93
N ARG A 59 8.67 6.38 -14.25
CA ARG A 59 8.90 5.05 -13.68
C ARG A 59 9.07 5.11 -12.16
N ALA A 60 9.88 6.06 -11.67
CA ALA A 60 10.12 6.27 -10.25
C ALA A 60 8.83 6.62 -9.50
N VAL A 61 8.09 7.64 -9.96
CA VAL A 61 6.84 8.07 -9.31
C VAL A 61 5.75 7.01 -9.41
N SER A 62 5.67 6.27 -10.52
CA SER A 62 4.71 5.17 -10.66
C SER A 62 4.97 4.04 -9.67
N SER A 63 6.25 3.77 -9.37
CA SER A 63 6.63 2.81 -8.33
C SER A 63 6.15 3.23 -6.93
N LEU A 64 6.30 4.51 -6.59
CA LEU A 64 5.80 5.07 -5.33
C LEU A 64 4.27 5.11 -5.28
N ALA A 65 3.60 5.34 -6.41
CA ALA A 65 2.15 5.28 -6.49
C ALA A 65 1.61 3.87 -6.22
N LEU A 66 2.25 2.84 -6.77
CA LEU A 66 1.92 1.43 -6.50
C LEU A 66 2.09 1.09 -5.01
N MET A 67 3.15 1.60 -4.39
CA MET A 67 3.36 1.48 -2.94
C MET A 67 2.23 2.13 -2.14
N SER A 68 1.82 3.35 -2.50
CA SER A 68 0.70 4.09 -1.85
C SER A 68 -0.62 3.31 -1.98
N LEU A 69 -0.88 2.74 -3.15
CA LEU A 69 -2.06 1.90 -3.40
C LEU A 69 -2.03 0.57 -2.61
N GLY A 70 -0.89 0.15 -2.07
CA GLY A 70 -0.80 -1.09 -1.29
C GLY A 70 -0.99 -2.37 -2.13
N GLU A 71 -0.73 -2.30 -3.44
CA GLU A 71 -1.12 -3.33 -4.40
C GLU A 71 -0.01 -4.38 -4.58
N LYS A 72 -0.07 -5.46 -3.80
CA LYS A 72 0.96 -6.52 -3.77
C LYS A 72 1.23 -7.19 -5.10
N ARG A 73 0.26 -7.20 -6.01
CA ARG A 73 0.42 -7.78 -7.36
C ARG A 73 1.52 -7.08 -8.16
N ALA A 74 1.85 -5.83 -7.80
CA ALA A 74 2.95 -5.10 -8.41
C ALA A 74 4.34 -5.54 -7.92
N VAL A 75 4.46 -6.32 -6.82
CA VAL A 75 5.77 -6.71 -6.27
C VAL A 75 6.64 -7.40 -7.32
N GLY A 76 6.10 -8.40 -8.02
CA GLY A 76 6.86 -9.13 -9.03
C GLY A 76 7.30 -8.26 -10.22
N VAL A 77 6.48 -7.26 -10.60
CA VAL A 77 6.82 -6.27 -11.63
C VAL A 77 7.97 -5.39 -11.15
N LEU A 78 7.84 -4.81 -9.96
CA LEU A 78 8.83 -3.89 -9.38
C LEU A 78 10.19 -4.56 -9.18
N GLU A 79 10.23 -5.80 -8.71
CA GLU A 79 11.49 -6.54 -8.51
C GLU A 79 12.17 -6.87 -9.83
N ARG A 80 11.40 -7.38 -10.79
CA ARG A 80 11.90 -7.70 -12.12
C ARG A 80 12.48 -6.46 -12.77
N VAL A 81 11.73 -5.36 -12.83
CA VAL A 81 12.21 -4.11 -13.45
C VAL A 81 13.43 -3.55 -12.73
N ALA A 82 13.42 -3.52 -11.40
CA ALA A 82 14.57 -3.04 -10.62
C ALA A 82 15.85 -3.85 -10.83
N SER A 83 15.77 -5.11 -11.26
CA SER A 83 16.95 -5.95 -11.51
C SER A 83 17.75 -5.51 -12.74
N HIS A 84 17.10 -4.83 -13.69
CA HIS A 84 17.69 -4.40 -14.96
C HIS A 84 17.50 -2.89 -15.22
N GLU A 85 16.96 -2.14 -14.26
CA GLU A 85 16.89 -0.67 -14.29
C GLU A 85 18.29 -0.07 -14.11
N THR A 86 18.67 0.81 -15.03
CA THR A 86 19.97 1.49 -15.02
C THR A 86 19.92 2.81 -14.25
N GLU A 87 18.74 3.40 -14.15
CA GLU A 87 18.54 4.68 -13.48
C GLU A 87 18.47 4.50 -11.97
N THR A 88 19.40 5.12 -11.24
CA THR A 88 19.59 4.87 -9.80
C THR A 88 18.35 5.22 -8.98
N ARG A 89 17.66 6.32 -9.32
CA ARG A 89 16.48 6.77 -8.56
C ARG A 89 15.30 5.82 -8.78
N ALA A 90 14.89 5.58 -10.02
CA ALA A 90 13.84 4.63 -10.35
C ALA A 90 14.11 3.24 -9.75
N GLN A 91 15.35 2.73 -9.87
CA GLN A 91 15.73 1.44 -9.28
C GLN A 91 15.51 1.41 -7.76
N ARG A 92 15.94 2.46 -7.06
CA ARG A 92 15.78 2.56 -5.60
C ARG A 92 14.31 2.62 -5.21
N ASP A 93 13.53 3.44 -5.88
CA ASP A 93 12.11 3.65 -5.57
C ASP A 93 11.28 2.37 -5.88
N MET A 94 11.63 1.60 -6.92
CA MET A 94 11.07 0.28 -7.21
C MET A 94 11.38 -0.74 -6.10
N ARG A 95 12.65 -0.82 -5.64
CA ARG A 95 13.05 -1.74 -4.56
C ARG A 95 12.35 -1.40 -3.25
N LEU A 96 12.28 -0.10 -2.92
CA LEU A 96 11.55 0.38 -1.75
C LEU A 96 10.08 -0.01 -1.81
N ALA A 97 9.41 0.25 -2.94
CA ALA A 97 8.01 -0.11 -3.14
C ALA A 97 7.78 -1.62 -2.99
N ALA A 98 8.62 -2.46 -3.64
CA ALA A 98 8.52 -3.91 -3.54
C ALA A 98 8.74 -4.44 -2.10
N GLN A 99 9.68 -3.84 -1.35
CA GLN A 99 9.92 -4.18 0.04
C GLN A 99 8.71 -3.81 0.92
N THR A 100 8.24 -2.57 0.83
CA THR A 100 7.10 -2.06 1.61
C THR A 100 5.84 -2.87 1.36
N LEU A 101 5.54 -3.20 0.09
CA LEU A 101 4.36 -3.98 -0.28
C LEU A 101 4.42 -5.43 0.25
N ARG A 102 5.62 -6.01 0.39
CA ARG A 102 5.80 -7.33 1.01
C ARG A 102 5.64 -7.31 2.52
N THR A 103 6.15 -6.27 3.18
CA THR A 103 6.14 -6.19 4.65
C THR A 103 4.86 -5.58 5.21
N GLY A 104 4.04 -4.91 4.38
CA GLY A 104 2.81 -4.23 4.81
C GLY A 104 1.81 -5.13 5.54
N ASP A 105 1.78 -6.43 5.24
CA ASP A 105 0.91 -7.39 5.95
C ASP A 105 1.33 -7.62 7.39
N LYS A 106 2.63 -7.63 7.66
CA LYS A 106 3.15 -7.94 8.99
C LYS A 106 2.65 -6.93 10.01
N SER A 107 2.48 -5.67 9.60
CA SER A 107 1.92 -4.62 10.45
C SER A 107 0.43 -4.82 10.73
N GLU A 108 -0.36 -5.23 9.73
CA GLU A 108 -1.79 -5.51 9.93
C GLU A 108 -2.01 -6.76 10.79
N GLU A 109 -1.26 -7.84 10.55
CA GLU A 109 -1.28 -9.06 11.36
C GLU A 109 -0.91 -8.76 12.83
N GLN A 110 0.14 -7.97 13.05
CA GLN A 110 0.52 -7.52 14.40
C GLN A 110 -0.57 -6.67 15.07
N LEU A 111 -1.24 -5.79 14.32
CA LEU A 111 -2.36 -4.99 14.84
C LEU A 111 -3.56 -5.86 15.22
N GLN A 112 -3.88 -6.89 14.43
CA GLN A 112 -4.96 -7.83 14.74
C GLN A 112 -4.64 -8.66 15.99
N LEU A 113 -3.38 -9.11 16.14
CA LEU A 113 -2.93 -9.79 17.34
C LEU A 113 -3.03 -8.89 18.58
N LEU A 114 -2.56 -7.64 18.50
CA LEU A 114 -2.67 -6.68 19.59
C LEU A 114 -4.12 -6.39 19.99
N ARG A 115 -5.06 -6.35 19.03
CA ARG A 115 -6.50 -6.20 19.31
C ARG A 115 -7.05 -7.40 20.07
N LYS A 116 -6.70 -8.61 19.63
CA LYS A 116 -7.11 -9.85 20.29
C LYS A 116 -6.57 -9.91 21.72
N ASP A 117 -5.30 -9.58 21.92
CA ASP A 117 -4.67 -9.58 23.24
C ASP A 117 -5.32 -8.53 24.17
N LEU A 118 -5.64 -7.35 23.64
CA LEU A 118 -6.36 -6.31 24.39
C LEU A 118 -7.76 -6.77 24.82
N ASP A 119 -8.50 -7.42 23.93
CA ASP A 119 -9.83 -7.95 24.24
C ASP A 119 -9.77 -9.07 25.29
N GLN A 120 -8.76 -9.93 25.22
CA GLN A 120 -8.50 -10.95 26.24
C GLN A 120 -8.20 -10.31 27.60
N VAL A 121 -7.31 -9.31 27.66
CA VAL A 121 -6.98 -8.61 28.91
C VAL A 121 -8.20 -7.92 29.51
N ARG A 122 -9.08 -7.36 28.68
CA ARG A 122 -10.34 -6.76 29.14
C ARG A 122 -11.28 -7.79 29.75
N GLU A 123 -11.38 -8.95 29.13
CA GLU A 123 -12.22 -10.05 29.61
C GLU A 123 -11.70 -10.63 30.94
N GLU A 124 -10.40 -10.84 31.05
CA GLU A 124 -9.75 -11.30 32.29
C GLU A 124 -9.95 -10.28 33.42
N ASN A 125 -9.78 -8.99 33.16
CA ASN A 125 -10.06 -7.94 34.14
C ASN A 125 -11.52 -7.92 34.59
N ARG A 126 -12.48 -8.18 33.69
CA ARG A 126 -13.90 -8.27 34.06
C ARG A 126 -14.12 -9.43 35.03
N LYS A 127 -13.62 -10.62 34.71
CA LYS A 127 -13.74 -11.81 35.57
C LYS A 127 -13.08 -11.62 36.93
N LEU A 128 -11.89 -11.02 36.97
CA LEU A 128 -11.19 -10.74 38.23
C LEU A 128 -11.98 -9.77 39.12
N LYS A 129 -12.60 -8.73 38.52
CA LYS A 129 -13.46 -7.80 39.27
C LYS A 129 -14.70 -8.49 39.83
N GLU A 130 -15.33 -9.38 39.06
CA GLU A 130 -16.48 -10.17 39.53
C GLU A 130 -16.09 -11.10 40.69
N GLN A 131 -14.94 -11.79 40.58
CA GLN A 131 -14.42 -12.65 41.64
C GLN A 131 -14.08 -11.86 42.91
N LEU A 132 -13.45 -10.70 42.77
CA LEU A 132 -13.12 -9.83 43.88
C LEU A 132 -14.39 -9.35 44.60
N GLY A 133 -15.40 -8.89 43.86
CA GLY A 133 -16.68 -8.48 44.43
C GLY A 133 -17.40 -9.62 45.18
N ALA A 134 -17.33 -10.85 44.68
CA ALA A 134 -17.90 -12.01 45.36
C ALA A 134 -17.16 -12.36 46.67
N ILE A 135 -15.84 -12.17 46.72
CA ILE A 135 -15.04 -12.36 47.93
C ILE A 135 -15.33 -11.25 48.94
N GLU A 136 -15.35 -9.99 48.51
CA GLU A 136 -15.70 -8.85 49.35
C GLU A 136 -17.09 -8.99 49.98
N ALA A 137 -18.06 -9.51 49.22
CA ALA A 137 -19.41 -9.78 49.70
C ALA A 137 -19.50 -10.94 50.71
N ARG A 138 -18.51 -11.84 50.74
CA ARG A 138 -18.43 -12.96 51.72
C ARG A 138 -17.67 -12.57 52.99
N ILE A 139 -16.86 -11.52 52.93
CA ILE A 139 -16.05 -11.02 54.06
C ILE A 139 -16.81 -9.95 54.85
N LYS A 140 -17.78 -9.25 54.22
CA LYS A 140 -18.79 -8.44 54.91
C LYS A 140 -19.92 -9.30 55.49
#